data_AF-A0A7Y0E3K6-F1
#
_entry.id   AF-A0A7Y0E3K6-F1
#
_cell.length_a   1.000
_cell.length_b   1.000
_cell.length_c   1.000
_cell.angle_alpha   90.00
_cell.angle_beta   90.00
_cell.angle_gamma   90.00
#
_symmetry.space_group_name_H-M   'P 1'
#
loop_
_entity.id
_entity.type
_entity.pdbx_description
1 polymer ?
#
loop_
_entity_poly.entity_id
_entity_poly.type
_entity_poly.pdbx_seq_one_letter_code
_entity_poly.pdbx_strand_id
1 'polypeptide(L)'
;MTTRGRKPKAPELRLIEGSHRSDRHGDPNAIKAGLGASKSAFGPVERPKGMKGEALKAWKQYIEPAFWLDASREPSAIAFCELWAEFRAIPSHFPAARHTQMRAYMSELGLTDLRNRPAPGETEKDPFFDD
;
A
#
# COMPACT_ATOMS: atom_id res chain seq x y z
N MET A 1 8.51 -34.48 -34.32
CA MET A 1 8.72 -34.53 -32.85
C MET A 1 7.72 -33.60 -32.19
N THR A 2 6.76 -34.12 -31.45
CA THR A 2 5.70 -33.33 -30.81
C THR A 2 6.24 -32.70 -29.52
N THR A 3 6.51 -31.40 -29.54
CA THR A 3 6.98 -30.66 -28.36
C THR A 3 5.88 -30.64 -27.30
N ARG A 4 6.02 -31.44 -26.24
CA ARG A 4 5.06 -31.43 -25.13
C ARG A 4 5.11 -30.05 -24.44
N GLY A 5 3.95 -29.43 -24.28
CA GLY A 5 3.81 -28.17 -23.54
C GLY A 5 4.32 -28.30 -22.10
N ARG A 6 4.76 -27.17 -21.52
CA ARG A 6 5.34 -27.13 -20.17
C ARG A 6 4.35 -27.71 -19.15
N LYS A 7 4.80 -28.65 -18.32
CA LYS A 7 3.96 -29.24 -17.27
C LYS A 7 3.37 -28.13 -16.39
N PRO A 8 2.06 -28.20 -16.08
CA PRO A 8 1.42 -27.20 -15.24
C PRO A 8 2.08 -27.18 -13.85
N LYS A 9 2.33 -25.97 -13.32
CA LYS A 9 2.80 -25.80 -11.94
C LYS A 9 1.76 -26.37 -10.96
N ALA A 10 2.26 -26.96 -9.88
CA ALA A 10 1.45 -27.43 -8.76
C ALA A 10 0.54 -26.29 -8.24
N PRO A 11 -0.70 -26.59 -7.85
CA PRO A 11 -1.69 -25.60 -7.47
C PRO A 11 -1.23 -24.71 -6.29
N GLU A 12 -0.46 -25.27 -5.35
CA GLU A 12 0.10 -24.57 -4.20
C GLU A 12 1.04 -23.41 -4.61
N LEU A 13 1.82 -23.59 -5.68
CA LEU A 13 2.72 -22.54 -6.21
C LEU A 13 1.95 -21.40 -6.90
N ARG A 14 0.68 -21.62 -7.30
CA ARG A 14 -0.15 -20.58 -7.94
C ARG A 14 -0.69 -19.57 -6.93
N LEU A 15 -0.84 -19.95 -5.66
CA LEU A 15 -1.30 -19.02 -4.62
C LEU A 15 -0.27 -17.92 -4.32
N ILE A 16 1.02 -18.24 -4.42
CA ILE A 16 2.11 -17.33 -4.05
C ILE A 16 2.56 -16.47 -5.25
N GLU A 17 2.69 -17.06 -6.45
CA GLU A 17 3.19 -16.34 -7.65
C GLU A 17 2.08 -15.74 -8.54
N GLY A 18 0.81 -16.09 -8.30
CA GLY A 18 -0.27 -15.79 -9.22
C GLY A 18 -0.18 -16.59 -10.54
N SER A 19 -1.15 -16.38 -11.44
CA SER A 19 -1.20 -17.09 -12.73
C SER A 19 -0.36 -16.39 -13.81
N HIS A 20 0.94 -16.18 -13.59
CA HIS A 20 1.80 -15.64 -14.64
C HIS A 20 2.10 -16.71 -15.70
N ARG A 21 1.73 -16.44 -16.95
CA ARG A 21 2.10 -17.22 -18.13
C ARG A 21 2.89 -16.38 -19.13
N SER A 22 4.11 -16.81 -19.44
CA SER A 22 5.05 -16.02 -20.27
C SER A 22 4.59 -15.82 -21.72
N ASP A 23 3.74 -16.71 -22.24
CA ASP A 23 3.11 -16.62 -23.57
C ASP A 23 2.05 -15.52 -23.66
N ARG A 24 1.39 -15.18 -22.55
CA ARG A 24 0.31 -14.17 -22.49
C ARG A 24 0.72 -12.86 -21.82
N HIS A 25 1.66 -12.93 -20.89
CA HIS A 25 2.02 -11.82 -20.01
C HIS A 25 3.42 -11.25 -20.31
N GLY A 26 4.16 -11.85 -21.23
CA GLY A 26 5.51 -11.42 -21.59
C GLY A 26 6.61 -12.04 -20.73
N ASP A 27 7.85 -11.60 -20.93
CA ASP A 27 8.99 -12.09 -20.15
C ASP A 27 8.92 -11.59 -18.70
N PRO A 28 8.83 -12.47 -17.69
CA PRO A 28 8.79 -12.06 -16.29
C PRO A 28 10.01 -11.23 -15.86
N ASN A 29 11.17 -11.39 -16.49
CA ASN A 29 12.34 -10.57 -16.18
C ASN A 29 12.18 -9.14 -16.68
N ALA A 30 11.59 -8.94 -17.85
CA ALA A 30 11.25 -7.61 -18.37
C ALA A 30 10.22 -6.90 -17.47
N ILE A 31 9.23 -7.64 -16.94
CA ILE A 31 8.25 -7.07 -16.00
C ILE A 31 8.92 -6.67 -14.68
N LYS A 32 9.78 -7.53 -14.12
CA LYS A 32 10.53 -7.20 -12.88
C LYS A 32 11.47 -6.01 -13.09
N ALA A 33 12.14 -5.94 -14.23
CA ALA A 33 12.99 -4.81 -14.60
C ALA A 33 12.16 -3.51 -14.75
N GLY A 34 10.98 -3.59 -15.37
CA GLY A 34 10.04 -2.48 -15.47
C GLY A 34 9.54 -1.98 -14.12
N LEU A 35 9.21 -2.88 -13.18
CA LEU A 35 8.83 -2.52 -11.82
C LEU A 35 9.97 -1.81 -11.06
N GLY A 36 11.21 -2.27 -11.24
CA GLY A 36 12.39 -1.60 -10.71
C GLY A 36 12.59 -0.20 -11.32
N ALA A 37 12.43 -0.08 -12.64
CA ALA A 37 12.56 1.19 -13.35
C ALA A 37 11.48 2.20 -12.96
N SER A 38 10.23 1.77 -12.78
CA SER A 38 9.13 2.65 -12.33
C SER A 38 9.36 3.17 -10.92
N LYS A 39 9.84 2.33 -9.99
CA LYS A 39 10.22 2.78 -8.64
C LYS A 39 11.34 3.83 -8.68
N SER A 40 12.32 3.65 -9.56
CA SER A 40 13.41 4.61 -9.76
C SER A 40 12.98 5.91 -10.46
N ALA A 41 11.90 5.89 -11.26
CA ALA A 41 11.47 7.03 -12.04
C ALA A 41 10.70 8.08 -11.22
N PHE A 42 9.85 7.64 -10.29
CA PHE A 42 9.06 8.56 -9.45
C PHE A 42 9.79 8.93 -8.15
N GLY A 43 10.60 8.04 -7.59
CA GLY A 43 11.28 8.28 -6.32
C GLY A 43 10.39 8.08 -5.09
N PRO A 44 10.92 8.30 -3.88
CA PRO A 44 10.18 8.14 -2.63
C PRO A 44 9.13 9.25 -2.46
N VAL A 45 8.07 8.96 -1.70
CA VAL A 45 7.10 9.99 -1.32
C VAL A 45 7.75 11.01 -0.38
N GLU A 46 7.74 12.29 -0.77
CA GLU A 46 8.25 13.37 0.07
C GLU A 46 7.13 14.06 0.84
N ARG A 47 7.44 14.46 2.08
CA ARG A 47 6.49 15.21 2.90
C ARG A 47 6.50 16.69 2.50
N PRO A 48 5.32 17.32 2.31
CA PRO A 48 5.26 18.77 2.10
C PRO A 48 5.84 19.56 3.28
N LYS A 49 6.74 20.51 3.00
CA LYS A 49 7.40 21.34 4.02
C LYS A 49 6.43 22.15 4.90
N GLY A 50 5.23 22.43 4.40
CA GLY A 50 4.20 23.21 5.10
C GLY A 50 3.23 22.40 5.96
N MET A 51 3.27 21.07 5.92
CA MET A 51 2.29 20.22 6.61
C MET A 51 2.47 20.25 8.14
N LYS A 52 1.39 20.51 8.87
CA LYS A 52 1.39 20.71 10.34
C LYS A 52 0.16 20.07 10.99
N GLY A 53 0.14 20.02 12.32
CA GLY A 53 -1.03 19.62 13.11
C GLY A 53 -1.43 18.15 12.93
N GLU A 54 -2.73 17.89 12.85
CA GLU A 54 -3.29 16.54 12.69
C GLU A 54 -2.93 15.90 11.35
N ALA A 55 -2.77 16.70 10.28
CA ALA A 55 -2.33 16.19 8.98
C ALA A 55 -0.91 15.61 9.05
N LEU A 56 -0.02 16.28 9.79
CA LEU A 56 1.33 15.78 10.03
C LEU A 56 1.34 14.48 10.84
N LYS A 57 0.45 14.36 11.84
CA LYS A 57 0.31 13.12 12.61
C LYS A 57 -0.17 11.97 11.72
N ALA A 58 -1.16 12.23 10.86
CA ALA A 58 -1.64 11.26 9.89
C ALA A 58 -0.53 10.81 8.92
N TRP A 59 0.27 11.76 8.43
CA TRP A 59 1.41 11.45 7.56
C TRP A 59 2.39 10.50 8.24
N LYS A 60 2.82 10.82 9.47
CA LYS A 60 3.75 9.98 10.23
C LYS A 60 3.18 8.60 10.54
N GLN A 61 1.87 8.52 10.79
CA GLN A 61 1.22 7.26 11.17
C GLN A 61 0.95 6.34 9.97
N TYR A 62 0.58 6.90 8.81
CA TYR A 62 0.09 6.12 7.68
C TYR A 62 1.00 6.13 6.46
N ILE A 63 1.64 7.27 6.15
CA ILE A 63 2.40 7.46 4.90
C ILE A 63 3.88 7.14 5.11
N GLU A 64 4.48 7.61 6.20
CA GLU A 64 5.89 7.37 6.54
C GLU A 64 6.26 5.88 6.66
N PRO A 65 5.46 5.00 7.32
CA PRO A 65 5.76 3.57 7.35
C PRO A 65 5.45 2.84 6.03
N ALA A 66 4.79 3.50 5.07
CA ALA A 66 4.32 2.88 3.83
C ALA A 66 5.42 2.82 2.76
N PHE A 67 6.41 1.94 2.97
CA PHE A 67 7.57 1.74 2.09
C PHE A 67 7.22 1.33 0.64
N TRP A 68 5.97 0.93 0.38
CA TRP A 68 5.49 0.55 -0.95
C TRP A 68 4.99 1.74 -1.78
N LEU A 69 4.85 2.93 -1.19
CA LEU A 69 4.42 4.14 -1.88
C LEU A 69 5.60 4.79 -2.61
N ASP A 70 5.31 5.37 -3.77
CA ASP A 70 6.21 6.17 -4.58
C ASP A 70 5.62 7.56 -4.81
N ALA A 71 6.42 8.50 -5.32
CA ALA A 71 6.00 9.88 -5.52
C ALA A 71 4.78 10.04 -6.46
N SER A 72 4.47 9.02 -7.29
CA SER A 72 3.26 9.05 -8.13
C SER A 72 1.97 9.14 -7.30
N ARG A 73 2.01 8.63 -6.06
CA ARG A 73 0.90 8.63 -5.11
C ARG A 73 0.96 9.79 -4.10
N GLU A 74 1.94 10.67 -4.22
CA GLU A 74 2.12 11.81 -3.32
C GLU A 74 0.87 12.70 -3.24
N PRO A 75 0.20 13.09 -4.35
CA PRO A 75 -1.00 13.92 -4.26
C PRO A 75 -2.14 13.26 -3.47
N SER A 76 -2.35 11.95 -3.68
CA SER A 76 -3.35 11.16 -2.95
C SER A 76 -2.99 11.02 -1.46
N ALA A 77 -1.70 10.88 -1.14
CA ALA A 77 -1.21 10.83 0.24
C ALA A 77 -1.42 12.16 0.98
N ILE A 78 -1.16 13.29 0.32
CA ILE A 78 -1.40 14.64 0.88
C ILE A 78 -2.90 14.85 1.10
N ALA A 79 -3.72 14.57 0.09
CA ALA A 79 -5.17 14.74 0.17
C ALA A 79 -5.79 13.90 1.30
N PHE A 80 -5.32 12.66 1.48
CA PHE A 80 -5.70 11.82 2.61
C PHE A 80 -5.36 12.46 3.96
N CYS A 81 -4.15 12.98 4.13
CA CYS A 81 -3.72 13.56 5.40
C CYS A 81 -4.53 14.83 5.76
N GLU A 82 -4.84 15.67 4.77
CA GLU A 82 -5.68 16.86 4.97
C GLU A 82 -7.13 16.48 5.32
N LEU A 83 -7.71 15.50 4.62
CA LEU A 83 -9.05 14.98 4.93
C LEU A 83 -9.12 14.34 6.32
N TRP A 84 -8.06 13.64 6.71
CA TRP A 84 -7.95 13.05 8.05
C TRP A 84 -7.90 14.14 9.12
N ALA A 85 -7.16 15.22 8.89
CA ALA A 85 -7.10 16.36 9.80
C ALA A 85 -8.48 17.02 9.96
N GLU A 86 -9.22 17.19 8.86
CA GLU A 86 -10.57 17.74 8.88
C GLU A 86 -11.53 16.84 9.67
N PHE A 87 -11.50 15.53 9.41
CA PHE A 87 -12.30 14.56 10.14
C PHE A 87 -12.00 14.60 11.65
N ARG A 88 -10.72 14.71 12.03
CA ARG A 88 -10.30 14.79 13.44
C ARG A 88 -10.70 16.10 14.10
N ALA A 89 -10.77 17.19 13.34
CA ALA A 89 -11.18 18.49 13.88
C ALA A 89 -12.66 18.50 14.26
N ILE A 90 -13.56 18.02 13.38
CA ILE A 90 -15.01 18.02 13.63
C ILE A 90 -15.67 16.75 13.05
N PRO A 91 -15.59 15.61 13.76
CA PRO A 91 -16.14 14.34 13.26
C PRO A 91 -17.66 14.37 13.05
N SER A 92 -18.39 15.10 13.89
CA SER A 92 -19.87 15.16 13.87
C SER A 92 -20.45 15.88 12.65
N HIS A 93 -19.66 16.77 12.03
CA HIS A 93 -20.07 17.54 10.85
C HIS A 93 -19.38 17.06 9.57
N PHE A 94 -18.61 15.97 9.63
CA PHE A 94 -17.90 15.47 8.46
C PHE A 94 -18.90 14.84 7.46
N PRO A 95 -19.06 15.40 6.25
CA PRO A 95 -20.08 14.93 5.32
C PRO A 95 -19.82 13.49 4.86
N ALA A 96 -20.90 12.74 4.60
CA ALA A 96 -20.81 11.36 4.09
C ALA A 96 -19.98 11.25 2.79
N ALA A 97 -20.03 12.26 1.92
CA ALA A 97 -19.21 12.31 0.71
C ALA A 97 -17.70 12.35 1.02
N ARG A 98 -17.28 13.14 2.02
CA ARG A 98 -15.87 13.23 2.44
C ARG A 98 -15.41 11.95 3.14
N HIS A 99 -16.30 11.29 3.89
CA HIS A 99 -16.03 9.94 4.41
C HIS A 99 -15.72 8.94 3.30
N THR A 100 -16.54 8.94 2.25
CA THR A 100 -16.34 8.04 1.09
C THR A 100 -15.02 8.36 0.38
N GLN A 101 -14.70 9.65 0.17
CA GLN A 101 -13.42 10.07 -0.43
C GLN A 101 -12.23 9.64 0.43
N MET A 102 -12.28 9.85 1.75
CA MET A 102 -11.21 9.42 2.65
C MET A 102 -10.99 7.91 2.57
N ARG A 103 -12.06 7.11 2.57
CA ARG A 103 -11.97 5.65 2.39
C ARG A 103 -11.43 5.26 1.02
N ALA A 104 -11.78 5.98 -0.03
CA ALA A 104 -11.26 5.75 -1.36
C ALA A 104 -9.74 5.97 -1.41
N TYR A 105 -9.23 7.08 -0.85
CA TYR A 105 -7.79 7.31 -0.75
C TYR A 105 -7.08 6.25 0.09
N MET A 106 -7.66 5.79 1.20
CA MET A 106 -7.09 4.69 1.98
C MET A 106 -6.99 3.37 1.19
N SER A 107 -7.96 3.11 0.31
CA SER A 107 -7.93 1.95 -0.59
C SER A 107 -6.90 2.12 -1.70
N GLU A 108 -6.83 3.30 -2.32
CA GLU A 108 -5.92 3.61 -3.42
C GLU A 108 -4.45 3.56 -2.99
N LEU A 109 -4.16 4.06 -1.79
CA LEU A 109 -2.83 4.01 -1.16
C LEU A 109 -2.49 2.62 -0.61
N GLY A 110 -3.43 1.68 -0.63
CA GLY A 110 -3.21 0.33 -0.10
C GLY A 110 -3.03 0.28 1.42
N LEU A 111 -3.49 1.30 2.16
CA LEU A 111 -3.40 1.38 3.62
C LEU A 111 -4.33 0.37 4.32
N THR A 112 -5.35 -0.09 3.60
CA THR A 112 -6.30 -1.10 4.07
C THR A 112 -5.91 -2.52 3.68
N ASP A 113 -4.88 -2.70 2.86
CA ASP A 113 -4.41 -4.02 2.44
C ASP A 113 -3.61 -4.69 3.57
N LEU A 114 -4.03 -5.88 3.95
CA LEU A 114 -3.37 -6.69 4.98
C LEU A 114 -1.95 -7.09 4.59
N ARG A 115 -1.64 -7.17 3.30
CA ARG A 115 -0.30 -7.52 2.78
C ARG A 115 0.74 -6.44 3.05
N ASN A 116 0.27 -5.21 3.18
CA ASN A 116 1.11 -4.04 3.40
C ASN A 116 1.28 -3.72 4.89
N ARG A 117 0.55 -4.41 5.78
CA ARG A 117 0.75 -4.22 7.22
C ARG A 117 2.07 -4.89 7.61
N PRO A 118 2.96 -4.20 8.34
CA PRO A 118 4.07 -4.89 8.98
C PRO A 118 3.48 -6.02 9.84
N ALA A 119 4.13 -7.19 9.84
CA ALA A 119 3.79 -8.25 10.79
C ALA A 119 3.73 -7.60 12.18
N PRO A 120 2.73 -7.92 13.03
CA PRO A 120 2.71 -7.39 14.38
C PRO A 120 4.07 -7.73 15.00
N GLY A 121 4.88 -6.69 15.27
CA GLY A 121 6.09 -6.85 16.05
C GLY A 121 5.69 -7.48 17.37
N GLU A 122 6.55 -8.35 17.92
CA GLU A 122 6.34 -9.04 19.19
C GLU A 122 5.64 -8.09 20.17
N THR A 123 4.35 -8.31 20.37
CA THR A 123 3.58 -7.60 21.38
C THR A 123 4.29 -7.85 22.70
N GLU A 124 4.67 -6.79 23.41
CA GLU A 124 5.13 -6.91 24.79
C GLU A 124 4.16 -7.85 25.50
N LYS A 125 4.69 -8.97 26.01
CA LYS A 125 3.92 -9.98 26.72
C LYS A 125 3.15 -9.28 27.84
N ASP A 126 1.84 -9.41 27.81
CA ASP A 126 0.97 -8.85 28.84
C ASP A 126 1.26 -9.58 30.16
N PRO A 127 1.78 -8.89 31.21
CA PRO A 127 2.11 -9.53 32.48
C PRO A 127 0.87 -10.03 33.24
N PHE A 128 -0.34 -9.79 32.73
CA PHE A 128 -1.59 -10.13 33.41
C PHE A 128 -2.23 -11.45 32.94
N PHE A 129 -1.75 -12.04 31.84
CA PHE A 129 -2.36 -13.25 31.24
C PHE A 129 -1.43 -14.48 31.17
N ASP A 130 -0.27 -14.44 31.82
CA ASP A 130 0.61 -15.61 32.00
C ASP A 130 0.42 -16.21 33.41
N ASP A 131 -0.60 -17.06 33.58
CA ASP A 131 -0.69 -18.09 34.62
C ASP A 131 -1.21 -19.41 33.98
#